data_AF-A0A1G2CUI0-F1
#
_entry.id   AF-A0A1G2CUI0-F1
#
_cell.length_a   1.000
_cell.length_b   1.000
_cell.length_c   1.000
_cell.angle_alpha   90.00
_cell.angle_beta   90.00
_cell.angle_gamma   90.00
#
_symmetry.space_group_name_H-M   'P 1'
#
loop_
_entity.id
_entity.type
_entity.pdbx_description
1 polymer ?
#
loop_
_entity_poly.entity_id
_entity_poly.type
_entity_poly.pdbx_seq_one_letter_code
_entity_poly.pdbx_strand_id
1 'polypeptide(L)'
;MGNPEGFIYRNTEDERAYERTDLVLEEAHNRAVKVLENYKIKPENLSGVYSEEEIAGDNYEVRRLKEKFGEQPSKNYAELLEAVIFEHGELSEWFGPGADLIKTSDFDDIKNGVDMVVGFKQGKDNFSNLALGVDVTFGSKILSQKLEKIKKRIDKGKLGEIKYFDSELQKKVGPLELPQVVIGVEVETLREVGLLWMNRRNKELANHPIQAVILEETKRQLEAFKKYAESQGKNDIAVIYTKDLAIIRRIIANKKDITLGKLVKDRVFLGIKDELDKLFSVS
;
A
#
# COMPACT_ATOMS: atom_id res chain seq x y z
N MET A 1 -0.18 -19.33 -29.87
CA MET A 1 0.52 -18.05 -30.09
C MET A 1 0.23 -17.18 -28.89
N GLY A 2 1.12 -16.75 -28.00
CA GLY A 2 2.46 -17.15 -27.59
C GLY A 2 2.51 -16.85 -26.08
N ASN A 3 3.26 -17.64 -25.31
CA ASN A 3 3.38 -17.54 -23.86
C ASN A 3 4.18 -16.25 -23.48
N PRO A 4 3.70 -15.37 -22.57
CA PRO A 4 4.45 -14.19 -22.13
C PRO A 4 5.38 -14.48 -20.94
N GLU A 5 5.76 -15.74 -20.69
CA GLU A 5 6.87 -16.07 -19.80
C GLU A 5 8.21 -15.69 -20.45
N GLY A 6 8.87 -14.64 -19.93
CA GLY A 6 10.28 -14.42 -20.23
C GLY A 6 10.80 -12.99 -20.23
N PHE A 7 10.54 -12.20 -19.19
CA PHE A 7 11.38 -11.03 -18.88
C PHE A 7 12.16 -11.26 -17.59
N ILE A 8 12.99 -12.30 -17.59
CA ILE A 8 14.09 -12.39 -16.63
C ILE A 8 15.19 -11.45 -17.13
N TYR A 9 15.09 -10.16 -16.74
CA TYR A 9 16.07 -9.14 -17.10
C TYR A 9 17.44 -9.49 -16.49
N ARG A 10 18.35 -9.97 -17.34
CA ARG A 10 19.78 -10.07 -17.02
C ARG A 10 20.40 -8.69 -17.20
N ASN A 11 20.72 -8.05 -16.08
CA ASN A 11 21.40 -6.77 -16.01
C ASN A 11 22.78 -6.88 -16.71
N THR A 12 22.95 -6.23 -17.87
CA THR A 12 24.20 -6.25 -18.65
C THR A 12 25.13 -5.10 -18.23
N GLU A 13 26.43 -5.24 -18.44
CA GLU A 13 27.41 -4.17 -18.17
C GLU A 13 27.12 -2.89 -18.98
N ASP A 14 26.44 -3.00 -20.13
CA ASP A 14 25.98 -1.87 -20.94
C ASP A 14 24.84 -1.05 -20.31
N GLU A 15 23.96 -1.68 -19.50
CA GLU A 15 22.92 -0.93 -18.75
C GLU A 15 23.53 -0.05 -17.65
N ARG A 16 24.74 -0.40 -17.16
CA ARG A 16 25.47 0.40 -16.15
C ARG A 16 26.08 1.68 -16.71
N ALA A 17 26.30 1.76 -18.03
CA ALA A 17 26.94 2.92 -18.67
C ALA A 17 26.04 4.19 -18.68
N TYR A 18 24.74 4.04 -18.39
CA TYR A 18 23.76 5.14 -18.30
C TYR A 18 23.05 5.17 -16.94
N GLU A 19 23.73 4.74 -15.87
CA GLU A 19 23.20 4.86 -14.51
C GLU A 19 23.00 6.32 -14.13
N ARG A 20 21.77 6.65 -13.73
CA ARG A 20 21.47 7.97 -13.19
C ARG A 20 22.09 8.09 -11.81
N THR A 21 22.71 9.25 -11.56
CA THR A 21 23.23 9.61 -10.24
C THR A 21 22.17 10.31 -9.38
N ASP A 22 21.14 10.89 -10.01
CA ASP A 22 20.07 11.63 -9.36
C ASP A 22 18.69 11.25 -9.89
N LEU A 23 17.69 11.33 -9.00
CA LEU A 23 16.30 11.09 -9.36
C LEU A 23 15.69 12.34 -10.02
N VAL A 24 15.39 12.23 -11.32
CA VAL A 24 14.53 13.17 -12.03
C VAL A 24 13.07 12.82 -11.72
N LEU A 25 12.46 13.53 -10.78
CA LEU A 25 11.14 13.19 -10.22
C LEU A 25 10.05 13.12 -11.29
N GLU A 26 10.02 14.05 -12.24
CA GLU A 26 9.02 14.09 -13.30
C GLU A 26 9.03 12.82 -14.16
N GLU A 27 10.23 12.34 -14.53
CA GLU A 27 10.35 11.12 -15.33
C GLU A 27 9.99 9.86 -14.53
N ALA A 28 10.38 9.82 -13.26
CA ALA A 28 10.02 8.73 -12.36
C ALA A 28 8.51 8.68 -12.12
N HIS A 29 7.89 9.85 -11.93
CA HIS A 29 6.46 10.02 -11.79
C HIS A 29 5.70 9.61 -13.06
N ASN A 30 6.16 10.04 -14.24
CA ASN A 30 5.59 9.62 -15.52
C ASN A 30 5.64 8.10 -15.73
N ARG A 31 6.71 7.43 -15.26
CA ARG A 31 6.77 5.97 -15.26
C ARG A 31 5.79 5.38 -14.24
N ALA A 32 5.73 5.94 -13.03
CA ALA A 32 4.86 5.48 -11.96
C ALA A 32 3.38 5.51 -12.38
N VAL A 33 2.92 6.63 -12.95
CA VAL A 33 1.55 6.75 -13.48
C VAL A 33 1.26 5.67 -14.52
N LYS A 34 2.17 5.44 -15.47
CA LYS A 34 1.98 4.38 -16.50
C LYS A 34 1.87 3.00 -15.88
N VAL A 35 2.70 2.68 -14.88
CA VAL A 35 2.62 1.41 -14.16
C VAL A 35 1.26 1.29 -13.49
N LEU A 36 0.87 2.26 -12.65
CA LEU A 36 -0.36 2.18 -11.87
C LEU A 36 -1.62 2.15 -12.75
N GLU A 37 -1.70 2.97 -13.80
CA GLU A 37 -2.84 3.01 -14.73
C GLU A 37 -3.06 1.69 -15.48
N ASN A 38 -2.00 0.90 -15.72
CA ASN A 38 -2.12 -0.38 -16.40
C ASN A 38 -2.83 -1.44 -15.54
N TYR A 39 -2.72 -1.36 -14.22
CA TYR A 39 -3.26 -2.34 -13.29
C TYR A 39 -4.47 -1.85 -12.48
N LYS A 40 -4.77 -0.55 -12.56
CA LYS A 40 -5.89 0.08 -11.88
C LYS A 40 -7.21 -0.58 -12.27
N ILE A 41 -8.01 -0.96 -11.27
CA ILE A 41 -9.38 -1.43 -11.50
C ILE A 41 -10.20 -0.29 -12.13
N LYS A 42 -10.82 -0.60 -13.26
CA LYS A 42 -11.75 0.29 -13.96
C LYS A 42 -13.18 -0.11 -13.59
N PRO A 43 -13.94 0.73 -12.86
CA PRO A 43 -15.32 0.46 -12.49
C PRO A 43 -16.20 -0.01 -13.67
N GLU A 44 -15.93 0.49 -14.88
CA GLU A 44 -16.66 0.15 -16.10
C GLU A 44 -16.56 -1.35 -16.47
N ASN A 45 -15.47 -2.02 -16.08
CA ASN A 45 -15.30 -3.45 -16.27
C ASN A 45 -16.21 -4.28 -15.33
N LEU A 46 -16.83 -3.64 -14.34
CA LEU A 46 -17.67 -4.26 -13.33
C LEU A 46 -19.16 -3.94 -13.50
N SER A 47 -19.58 -3.56 -14.72
CA SER A 47 -20.97 -3.26 -15.09
C SER A 47 -21.96 -4.42 -14.90
N GLY A 48 -21.48 -5.65 -14.71
CA GLY A 48 -22.31 -6.80 -14.30
C GLY A 48 -22.61 -6.87 -12.80
N VAL A 49 -21.90 -6.09 -11.98
CA VAL A 49 -22.03 -6.04 -10.51
C VAL A 49 -22.64 -4.72 -10.07
N TYR A 50 -22.33 -3.62 -10.77
CA TYR A 50 -22.82 -2.27 -10.49
C TYR A 50 -23.59 -1.71 -11.69
N SER A 51 -24.63 -0.93 -11.42
CA SER A 51 -25.36 -0.23 -12.47
C SER A 51 -24.52 0.89 -13.09
N GLU A 52 -24.81 1.23 -14.36
CA GLU A 52 -24.18 2.36 -15.05
C GLU A 52 -24.42 3.68 -14.30
N GLU A 53 -25.60 3.86 -13.70
CA GLU A 53 -25.93 5.05 -12.90
C GLU A 53 -25.05 5.16 -11.65
N GLU A 54 -24.79 4.04 -10.95
CA GLU A 54 -23.89 4.02 -9.79
C GLU A 54 -22.45 4.36 -10.19
N ILE A 55 -21.94 3.74 -11.27
CA ILE A 55 -20.59 4.01 -11.78
C ILE A 55 -20.46 5.47 -12.21
N ALA A 56 -21.46 6.01 -12.91
CA ALA A 56 -21.47 7.41 -13.33
C ALA A 56 -21.49 8.38 -12.14
N GLY A 57 -22.27 8.08 -11.10
CA GLY A 57 -22.33 8.85 -9.85
C GLY A 57 -20.99 8.86 -9.11
N ASP A 58 -20.34 7.70 -9.01
CA ASP A 58 -19.02 7.58 -8.39
C ASP A 58 -17.94 8.32 -9.17
N ASN A 59 -17.95 8.20 -10.50
CA ASN A 59 -17.03 8.94 -11.38
C ASN A 59 -17.25 10.46 -11.27
N TYR A 60 -18.48 10.92 -11.07
CA TYR A 60 -18.77 12.32 -10.80
C TYR A 60 -18.19 12.77 -9.45
N GLU A 61 -18.36 11.98 -8.39
CA GLU A 61 -17.80 12.28 -7.07
C GLU A 61 -16.27 12.33 -7.11
N VAL A 62 -15.62 11.39 -7.82
CA VAL A 62 -14.17 11.39 -8.03
C VAL A 62 -13.71 12.70 -8.68
N ARG A 63 -14.35 13.13 -9.78
CA ARG A 63 -14.02 14.40 -10.45
C ARG A 63 -14.15 15.59 -9.49
N ARG A 64 -15.27 15.67 -8.77
CA ARG A 64 -15.54 16.74 -7.80
C ARG A 64 -14.49 16.78 -6.68
N LEU A 65 -14.02 15.63 -6.20
CA LEU A 65 -12.98 15.56 -5.18
C LEU A 65 -11.61 15.96 -5.75
N LYS A 66 -11.25 15.49 -6.95
CA LYS A 66 -9.99 15.88 -7.63
C LYS A 66 -9.89 17.40 -7.80
N GLU A 67 -10.97 18.05 -8.23
CA GLU A 67 -11.05 19.52 -8.37
C GLU A 67 -10.81 20.26 -7.05
N LYS A 68 -11.21 19.67 -5.91
CA LYS A 68 -11.06 20.28 -4.59
C LYS A 68 -9.63 20.20 -4.05
N PHE A 69 -8.87 19.16 -4.39
CA PHE A 69 -7.57 18.90 -3.78
C PHE A 69 -6.38 19.53 -4.53
N GLY A 70 -6.54 19.86 -5.81
CA GLY A 70 -5.49 20.43 -6.66
C GLY A 70 -4.30 19.48 -6.88
N GLU A 71 -3.41 19.81 -7.82
CA GLU A 71 -2.14 19.07 -7.97
C GLU A 71 -1.11 19.58 -6.95
N GLN A 72 -0.56 18.66 -6.15
CA GLN A 72 0.49 18.96 -5.18
C GLN A 72 1.73 18.10 -5.47
N PRO A 73 2.96 18.64 -5.35
CA PRO A 73 4.19 17.86 -5.55
C PRO A 73 4.29 16.59 -4.67
N SER A 74 3.65 16.58 -3.50
CA SER A 74 3.53 15.40 -2.64
C SER A 74 2.83 14.23 -3.32
N LYS A 75 1.90 14.50 -4.25
CA LYS A 75 1.21 13.49 -5.04
C LYS A 75 2.17 12.73 -5.94
N ASN A 76 3.09 13.44 -6.62
CA ASN A 76 4.06 12.80 -7.51
C ASN A 76 4.99 11.83 -6.76
N TYR A 77 5.35 12.19 -5.53
CA TYR A 77 6.10 11.31 -4.65
C TYR A 77 5.25 10.12 -4.17
N ALA A 78 4.01 10.35 -3.76
CA ALA A 78 3.11 9.28 -3.33
C ALA A 78 2.89 8.24 -4.44
N GLU A 79 2.57 8.68 -5.66
CA GLU A 79 2.38 7.81 -6.81
C GLU A 79 3.69 7.07 -7.19
N LEU A 80 4.86 7.70 -7.02
CA LEU A 80 6.15 7.02 -7.18
C LEU A 80 6.33 5.90 -6.14
N LEU A 81 6.06 6.17 -4.86
CA LEU A 81 6.15 5.15 -3.82
C LEU A 81 5.15 4.02 -4.06
N GLU A 82 3.92 4.35 -4.43
CA GLU A 82 2.89 3.37 -4.80
C GLU A 82 3.37 2.46 -5.92
N ALA A 83 3.91 3.01 -7.01
CA ALA A 83 4.40 2.20 -8.13
C ALA A 83 5.54 1.27 -7.72
N VAL A 84 6.46 1.74 -6.87
CA VAL A 84 7.54 0.89 -6.35
C VAL A 84 6.99 -0.23 -5.47
N ILE A 85 6.11 0.09 -4.52
CA ILE A 85 5.48 -0.91 -3.64
C ILE A 85 4.68 -1.91 -4.46
N PHE A 86 3.96 -1.45 -5.49
CA PHE A 86 3.15 -2.30 -6.36
C PHE A 86 4.02 -3.29 -7.13
N GLU A 87 5.06 -2.83 -7.83
CA GLU A 87 5.94 -3.73 -8.59
C GLU A 87 6.77 -4.63 -7.67
N HIS A 88 7.42 -4.10 -6.63
CA HIS A 88 8.32 -4.88 -5.77
C HIS A 88 7.61 -5.66 -4.67
N GLY A 89 6.35 -5.33 -4.37
CA GLY A 89 5.44 -6.14 -3.58
C GLY A 89 5.42 -7.58 -4.06
N GLU A 90 5.31 -7.76 -5.38
CA GLU A 90 5.30 -9.05 -6.05
C GLU A 90 6.70 -9.46 -6.54
N LEU A 91 7.39 -8.63 -7.34
CA LEU A 91 8.67 -8.99 -7.97
C LEU A 91 9.78 -9.29 -6.97
N SER A 92 9.70 -8.70 -5.78
CA SER A 92 10.68 -8.85 -4.71
C SER A 92 10.06 -9.39 -3.42
N GLU A 93 8.82 -9.87 -3.50
CA GLU A 93 8.09 -10.49 -2.40
C GLU A 93 8.17 -9.64 -1.12
N TRP A 94 8.03 -8.30 -1.22
CA TRP A 94 8.13 -7.43 -0.04
C TRP A 94 7.12 -7.81 1.04
N PHE A 95 5.95 -8.30 0.63
CA PHE A 95 4.90 -8.83 1.52
C PHE A 95 4.95 -10.36 1.68
N GLY A 96 6.08 -10.97 1.33
CA GLY A 96 6.32 -12.40 1.41
C GLY A 96 5.84 -13.20 0.18
N PRO A 97 6.24 -14.48 0.08
CA PRO A 97 5.92 -15.29 -1.08
C PRO A 97 4.42 -15.51 -1.26
N GLY A 98 3.94 -15.35 -2.50
CA GLY A 98 2.53 -15.55 -2.84
C GLY A 98 1.58 -14.46 -2.33
N ALA A 99 2.11 -13.30 -1.97
CA ALA A 99 1.32 -12.08 -1.83
C ALA A 99 0.88 -11.60 -3.23
N ASP A 100 -0.37 -11.16 -3.33
CA ASP A 100 -1.03 -10.67 -4.55
C ASP A 100 -1.35 -9.19 -4.34
N LEU A 101 -0.90 -8.31 -5.23
CA LEU A 101 -1.13 -6.88 -5.14
C LEU A 101 -2.17 -6.41 -6.14
N ILE A 102 -3.21 -5.76 -5.64
CA ILE A 102 -4.32 -5.28 -6.45
C ILE A 102 -4.38 -3.76 -6.36
N LYS A 103 -4.20 -3.06 -7.49
CA LYS A 103 -4.37 -1.60 -7.55
C LYS A 103 -5.85 -1.27 -7.54
N THR A 104 -6.27 -0.45 -6.59
CA THR A 104 -7.68 -0.05 -6.43
C THR A 104 -8.12 0.95 -7.50
N SER A 105 -9.44 1.11 -7.63
CA SER A 105 -10.05 2.14 -8.47
C SER A 105 -9.77 3.55 -7.95
N ASP A 106 -9.90 4.56 -8.83
CA ASP A 106 -9.83 5.97 -8.44
C ASP A 106 -10.85 6.33 -7.35
N PHE A 107 -12.02 5.67 -7.36
CA PHE A 107 -13.04 5.87 -6.33
C PHE A 107 -12.53 5.40 -4.96
N ASP A 108 -11.96 4.20 -4.89
CA ASP A 108 -11.49 3.62 -3.64
C ASP A 108 -10.24 4.31 -3.09
N ASP A 109 -9.33 4.72 -3.97
CA ASP A 109 -8.20 5.58 -3.62
C ASP A 109 -8.71 6.90 -3.01
N ILE A 110 -9.49 7.69 -3.76
CA ILE A 110 -9.81 9.07 -3.37
C ILE A 110 -10.87 9.15 -2.28
N LYS A 111 -11.91 8.31 -2.36
CA LYS A 111 -13.02 8.32 -1.41
C LYS A 111 -12.72 7.50 -0.17
N ASN A 112 -12.21 6.28 -0.35
CA ASN A 112 -12.02 5.32 0.73
C ASN A 112 -10.61 5.39 1.33
N GLY A 113 -9.65 6.00 0.62
CA GLY A 113 -8.27 6.17 1.05
C GLY A 113 -7.43 4.91 0.92
N VAL A 114 -7.80 4.00 0.01
CA VAL A 114 -7.12 2.72 -0.18
C VAL A 114 -6.44 2.72 -1.53
N ASP A 115 -5.12 2.76 -1.54
CA ASP A 115 -4.31 2.85 -2.75
C ASP A 115 -4.10 1.47 -3.39
N MET A 116 -3.98 0.42 -2.59
CA MET A 116 -3.85 -0.96 -3.06
C MET A 116 -4.26 -1.96 -1.98
N VAL A 117 -4.49 -3.21 -2.38
CA VAL A 117 -4.73 -4.34 -1.48
C VAL A 117 -3.61 -5.35 -1.60
N VAL A 118 -3.18 -5.88 -0.47
CA VAL A 118 -2.34 -7.07 -0.41
C VAL A 118 -3.20 -8.27 -0.02
N GLY A 119 -3.33 -9.22 -0.93
CA GLY A 119 -3.95 -10.52 -0.71
C GLY A 119 -2.93 -11.55 -0.24
N PHE A 120 -3.16 -12.14 0.93
CA PHE A 120 -2.32 -13.19 1.51
C PHE A 120 -2.99 -14.55 1.40
N LYS A 121 -2.41 -15.43 0.59
CA LYS A 121 -2.88 -16.81 0.47
C LYS A 121 -2.61 -17.60 1.76
N GLN A 122 -3.66 -18.11 2.40
CA GLN A 122 -3.60 -18.91 3.65
C GLN A 122 -3.94 -20.39 3.44
N GLY A 123 -4.05 -20.84 2.20
CA GLY A 123 -4.42 -22.22 1.85
C GLY A 123 -4.76 -22.34 0.37
N LYS A 124 -5.53 -23.38 0.00
CA LYS A 124 -5.92 -23.61 -1.40
C LYS A 124 -6.82 -22.49 -1.93
N ASP A 125 -7.79 -22.05 -1.12
CA ASP A 125 -8.84 -21.09 -1.50
C ASP A 125 -9.17 -20.06 -0.39
N ASN A 126 -8.28 -19.85 0.59
CA ASN A 126 -8.49 -18.90 1.68
C ASN A 126 -7.49 -17.74 1.58
N PHE A 127 -7.98 -16.51 1.68
CA PHE A 127 -7.19 -15.29 1.61
C PHE A 127 -7.49 -14.37 2.80
N SER A 128 -6.45 -13.72 3.33
CA SER A 128 -6.62 -12.47 4.10
C SER A 128 -6.29 -11.31 3.18
N ASN A 129 -7.02 -10.20 3.32
CA ASN A 129 -6.80 -9.00 2.54
C ASN A 129 -6.48 -7.85 3.48
N LEU A 130 -5.42 -7.10 3.16
CA LEU A 130 -4.99 -5.91 3.89
C LEU A 130 -4.99 -4.72 2.93
N ALA A 131 -5.77 -3.68 3.24
CA ALA A 131 -5.75 -2.41 2.52
C ALA A 131 -4.53 -1.59 2.94
N LEU A 132 -3.82 -1.07 1.94
CA LEU A 132 -2.73 -0.13 2.13
C LEU A 132 -3.19 1.27 1.68
N GLY A 133 -3.11 2.22 2.60
CA GLY A 133 -3.05 3.64 2.27
C GLY A 133 -1.59 4.06 2.19
N VAL A 134 -1.07 4.43 1.04
CA VAL A 134 0.31 4.88 0.84
C VAL A 134 0.35 6.40 0.95
N ASP A 135 1.29 6.92 1.74
CA ASP A 135 1.56 8.34 1.84
C ASP A 135 3.05 8.62 1.77
N VAL A 136 3.38 9.70 1.09
CA VAL A 136 4.69 10.33 1.22
C VAL A 136 4.48 11.68 1.84
N THR A 137 5.08 11.89 3.00
CA THR A 137 4.87 13.12 3.76
C THR A 137 6.18 13.71 4.27
N PHE A 138 6.23 15.04 4.27
CA PHE A 138 7.29 15.82 4.91
C PHE A 138 6.99 16.06 6.42
N GLY A 139 5.86 15.57 6.95
CA GLY A 139 5.45 15.75 8.35
C GLY A 139 4.22 14.93 8.78
N SER A 140 3.90 14.89 10.07
CA SER A 140 2.92 13.93 10.63
C SER A 140 1.44 14.23 10.37
N LYS A 141 1.05 15.45 9.98
CA LYS A 141 -0.37 15.88 10.02
C LYS A 141 -1.33 15.08 9.12
N ILE A 142 -0.96 14.79 7.87
CA ILE A 142 -1.81 14.04 6.93
C ILE A 142 -1.99 12.60 7.41
N LEU A 143 -0.89 12.00 7.86
CA LEU A 143 -0.86 10.68 8.47
C LEU A 143 -1.79 10.60 9.69
N SER A 144 -1.72 11.58 10.61
CA SER A 144 -2.62 11.62 11.78
C SER A 144 -4.10 11.63 11.37
N GLN A 145 -4.45 12.34 10.30
CA GLN A 145 -5.84 12.36 9.80
C GLN A 145 -6.29 11.00 9.24
N LYS A 146 -5.41 10.27 8.54
CA LYS A 146 -5.74 8.91 8.07
C LYS A 146 -5.88 7.93 9.24
N LEU A 147 -4.97 7.99 10.22
CA LEU A 147 -5.05 7.16 11.44
C LEU A 147 -6.31 7.48 12.27
N GLU A 148 -6.69 8.75 12.42
CA GLU A 148 -7.94 9.15 13.07
C GLU A 148 -9.18 8.60 12.36
N LYS A 149 -9.19 8.57 11.01
CA LYS A 149 -10.28 7.96 10.25
C LYS A 149 -10.40 6.46 10.54
N ILE A 150 -9.27 5.75 10.61
CA ILE A 150 -9.25 4.32 10.97
C ILE A 150 -9.78 4.14 12.39
N LYS A 151 -9.29 4.92 13.36
CA LYS A 151 -9.79 4.90 14.75
C LYS A 151 -11.31 5.08 14.81
N LYS A 152 -11.85 6.09 14.12
CA LYS A 152 -13.30 6.36 14.07
C LYS A 152 -14.10 5.22 13.45
N ARG A 153 -13.52 4.45 12.53
CA ARG A 153 -14.14 3.23 11.98
C ARG A 153 -14.17 2.12 13.03
N ILE A 154 -13.07 1.88 13.73
CA ILE A 154 -13.00 0.92 14.86
C ILE A 154 -14.02 1.29 15.95
N ASP A 155 -14.10 2.57 16.33
CA ASP A 155 -15.09 3.07 17.31
C ASP A 155 -16.53 2.67 16.93
N LYS A 156 -16.83 2.68 15.62
CA LYS A 156 -18.13 2.32 15.06
C LYS A 156 -18.32 0.82 14.83
N GLY A 157 -17.33 -0.02 15.13
CA GLY A 157 -17.39 -1.43 14.79
C GLY A 157 -17.32 -1.69 13.28
N LYS A 158 -16.53 -0.89 12.54
CA LYS A 158 -16.30 -1.05 11.10
C LYS A 158 -14.81 -1.12 10.74
N LEU A 159 -14.53 -1.70 9.58
CA LEU A 159 -13.21 -1.73 8.95
C LEU A 159 -13.11 -0.72 7.79
N GLY A 160 -11.98 -0.73 7.08
CA GLY A 160 -11.89 -0.09 5.76
C GLY A 160 -12.78 -0.82 4.76
N GLU A 161 -13.12 -0.14 3.68
CA GLU A 161 -14.01 -0.65 2.64
C GLU A 161 -13.40 -0.36 1.27
N ILE A 162 -13.53 -1.33 0.38
CA ILE A 162 -13.31 -1.17 -1.05
C ILE A 162 -14.62 -1.50 -1.73
N LYS A 163 -15.11 -0.57 -2.55
CA LYS A 163 -16.28 -0.76 -3.39
C LYS A 163 -15.92 -1.64 -4.57
N TYR A 164 -14.97 -1.21 -5.41
CA TYR A 164 -14.62 -1.90 -6.65
C TYR A 164 -13.46 -2.87 -6.43
N PHE A 165 -13.72 -3.97 -5.73
CA PHE A 165 -12.74 -5.06 -5.60
C PHE A 165 -12.95 -6.09 -6.70
N ASP A 166 -11.86 -6.48 -7.35
CA ASP A 166 -11.82 -7.51 -8.37
C ASP A 166 -10.50 -8.27 -8.25
N SER A 167 -10.58 -9.56 -7.94
CA SER A 167 -9.42 -10.44 -7.85
C SER A 167 -9.72 -11.77 -8.51
N GLU A 168 -9.04 -12.02 -9.62
CA GLU A 168 -9.09 -13.31 -10.32
C GLU A 168 -8.56 -14.45 -9.45
N LEU A 169 -7.45 -14.20 -8.72
CA LEU A 169 -6.82 -15.19 -7.85
C LEU A 169 -7.75 -15.64 -6.72
N GLN A 170 -8.52 -14.70 -6.16
CA GLN A 170 -9.47 -14.95 -5.07
C GLN A 170 -10.86 -15.34 -5.59
N LYS A 171 -11.10 -15.23 -6.91
CA LYS A 171 -12.40 -15.42 -7.56
C LYS A 171 -13.50 -14.61 -6.88
N LYS A 172 -13.17 -13.37 -6.51
CA LYS A 172 -14.06 -12.48 -5.76
C LYS A 172 -14.15 -11.14 -6.46
N VAL A 173 -15.39 -10.70 -6.66
CA VAL A 173 -15.75 -9.42 -7.26
C VAL A 173 -16.79 -8.75 -6.39
N GLY A 174 -16.75 -7.42 -6.28
CA GLY A 174 -17.70 -6.62 -5.51
C GLY A 174 -17.15 -6.19 -4.15
N PRO A 175 -17.95 -5.52 -3.29
CA PRO A 175 -17.42 -4.81 -2.14
C PRO A 175 -16.73 -5.73 -1.11
N LEU A 176 -15.70 -5.19 -0.45
CA LEU A 176 -14.89 -5.89 0.54
C LEU A 176 -14.61 -4.97 1.73
N GLU A 177 -14.94 -5.45 2.94
CA GLU A 177 -14.45 -4.86 4.19
C GLU A 177 -13.14 -5.53 4.61
N LEU A 178 -12.14 -4.72 4.97
CA LEU A 178 -10.80 -5.19 5.30
C LEU A 178 -10.03 -4.22 6.21
N PRO A 179 -9.08 -4.73 7.02
CA PRO A 179 -8.14 -3.89 7.76
C PRO A 179 -7.41 -2.93 6.83
N GLN A 180 -7.21 -1.71 7.30
CA GLN A 180 -6.46 -0.69 6.57
C GLN A 180 -5.30 -0.22 7.44
N VAL A 181 -4.12 -0.13 6.85
CA VAL A 181 -2.93 0.50 7.43
C VAL A 181 -2.46 1.64 6.54
N VAL A 182 -1.68 2.55 7.11
CA VAL A 182 -1.05 3.66 6.39
C VAL A 182 0.45 3.44 6.32
N ILE A 183 1.04 3.49 5.13
CA ILE A 183 2.48 3.38 4.91
C ILE A 183 3.04 4.78 4.69
N GLY A 184 4.04 5.15 5.48
CA GLY A 184 4.66 6.48 5.40
C GLY A 184 6.15 6.38 5.14
N VAL A 185 6.68 7.18 4.22
CA VAL A 185 8.13 7.23 3.95
C VAL A 185 8.61 8.67 3.79
N GLU A 186 9.79 8.97 4.33
CA GLU A 186 10.45 10.25 4.16
C GLU A 186 10.93 10.43 2.70
N VAL A 187 10.89 11.67 2.19
CA VAL A 187 11.18 11.94 0.77
C VAL A 187 12.60 11.56 0.40
N GLU A 188 13.56 11.75 1.28
CA GLU A 188 14.96 11.36 1.08
C GLU A 188 15.09 9.84 0.86
N THR A 189 14.42 9.03 1.68
CA THR A 189 14.34 7.56 1.52
C THR A 189 13.68 7.20 0.20
N LEU A 190 12.60 7.89 -0.17
CA LEU A 190 11.93 7.66 -1.46
C LEU A 190 12.81 8.04 -2.65
N ARG A 191 13.64 9.10 -2.56
CA ARG A 191 14.54 9.47 -3.65
C ARG A 191 15.57 8.38 -3.92
N GLU A 192 16.13 7.78 -2.86
CA GLU A 192 17.04 6.63 -2.95
C GLU A 192 16.35 5.45 -3.63
N VAL A 193 15.16 5.06 -3.13
CA VAL A 193 14.39 3.94 -3.66
C VAL A 193 13.94 4.17 -5.09
N GLY A 194 13.45 5.37 -5.41
CA GLY A 194 13.05 5.78 -6.75
C GLY A 194 14.22 5.77 -7.73
N LEU A 195 15.43 6.14 -7.30
CA LEU A 195 16.61 6.08 -8.14
C LEU A 195 17.00 4.63 -8.47
N LEU A 196 17.01 3.75 -7.47
CA LEU A 196 17.24 2.32 -7.69
C LEU A 196 16.21 1.74 -8.66
N TRP A 197 14.95 2.15 -8.53
CA TRP A 197 13.86 1.71 -9.37
C TRP A 197 14.00 2.18 -10.81
N MET A 198 14.34 3.44 -11.02
CA MET A 198 14.60 4.01 -12.35
C MET A 198 15.82 3.37 -13.03
N ASN A 199 16.84 3.00 -12.26
CA ASN A 199 18.04 2.31 -12.74
C ASN A 199 17.87 0.78 -12.81
N ARG A 200 16.65 0.24 -12.61
CA ARG A 200 16.35 -1.21 -12.67
C ARG A 200 17.24 -2.07 -11.75
N ARG A 201 17.64 -1.51 -10.60
CA ARG A 201 18.48 -2.19 -9.59
C ARG A 201 17.62 -3.11 -8.73
N ASN A 202 16.92 -4.06 -9.36
CA ASN A 202 15.93 -4.92 -8.72
C ASN A 202 16.51 -5.74 -7.56
N LYS A 203 17.77 -6.17 -7.66
CA LYS A 203 18.46 -6.88 -6.58
C LYS A 203 18.68 -6.02 -5.35
N GLU A 204 18.95 -4.73 -5.52
CA GLU A 204 19.07 -3.80 -4.40
C GLU A 204 17.72 -3.48 -3.80
N LEU A 205 16.70 -3.25 -4.62
CA LEU A 205 15.33 -3.06 -4.14
C LEU A 205 14.81 -4.28 -3.37
N ALA A 206 15.14 -5.49 -3.84
CA ALA A 206 14.79 -6.72 -3.15
C ALA A 206 15.42 -6.87 -1.76
N ASN A 207 16.54 -6.20 -1.50
CA ASN A 207 17.24 -6.21 -0.23
C ASN A 207 17.17 -4.86 0.50
N HIS A 208 16.43 -3.89 -0.02
CA HIS A 208 16.41 -2.54 0.51
C HIS A 208 15.69 -2.50 1.87
N PRO A 209 16.22 -1.80 2.89
CA PRO A 209 15.62 -1.72 4.22
C PRO A 209 14.18 -1.18 4.27
N ILE A 210 13.73 -0.47 3.23
CA ILE A 210 12.36 0.06 3.15
C ILE A 210 11.29 -1.02 3.32
N GLN A 211 11.51 -2.24 2.83
CA GLN A 211 10.53 -3.31 3.01
C GLN A 211 10.38 -3.69 4.49
N ALA A 212 11.46 -3.64 5.27
CA ALA A 212 11.39 -3.87 6.71
C ALA A 212 10.66 -2.74 7.43
N VAL A 213 10.82 -1.49 6.97
CA VAL A 213 10.07 -0.32 7.47
C VAL A 213 8.57 -0.53 7.24
N ILE A 214 8.17 -0.81 5.99
CA ILE A 214 6.76 -1.04 5.61
C ILE A 214 6.13 -2.15 6.45
N LEU A 215 6.82 -3.28 6.62
CA LEU A 215 6.33 -4.41 7.41
C LEU A 215 6.22 -4.07 8.90
N GLU A 216 7.21 -3.37 9.47
CA GLU A 216 7.20 -2.98 10.87
C GLU A 216 6.15 -1.90 11.17
N GLU A 217 5.92 -0.95 10.26
CA GLU A 217 4.81 0.02 10.34
C GLU A 217 3.46 -0.68 10.32
N THR A 218 3.29 -1.63 9.40
CA THR A 218 2.09 -2.46 9.30
C THR A 218 1.87 -3.22 10.60
N LYS A 219 2.91 -3.87 11.13
CA LYS A 219 2.84 -4.63 12.39
C LYS A 219 2.41 -3.76 13.56
N ARG A 220 3.03 -2.58 13.74
CA ARG A 220 2.74 -1.64 14.82
C ARG A 220 1.31 -1.13 14.78
N GLN A 221 0.83 -0.79 13.59
CA GLN A 221 -0.54 -0.35 13.40
C GLN A 221 -1.53 -1.46 13.74
N LEU A 222 -1.34 -2.68 13.23
CA LEU A 222 -2.19 -3.82 13.56
C LEU A 222 -2.19 -4.14 15.06
N GLU A 223 -1.04 -4.03 15.74
CA GLU A 223 -0.92 -4.18 17.20
C GLU A 223 -1.73 -3.11 17.96
N ALA A 224 -1.58 -1.84 17.57
CA ALA A 224 -2.31 -0.73 18.17
C ALA A 224 -3.82 -0.83 17.93
N PHE A 225 -4.23 -1.13 16.69
CA PHE A 225 -5.65 -1.24 16.32
C PHE A 225 -6.32 -2.43 17.01
N LYS A 226 -5.63 -3.58 17.09
CA LYS A 226 -6.09 -4.73 17.86
C LYS A 226 -6.34 -4.34 19.32
N LYS A 227 -5.32 -3.82 20.01
CA LYS A 227 -5.40 -3.47 21.44
C LYS A 227 -6.52 -2.45 21.69
N TYR A 228 -6.63 -1.46 20.81
CA TYR A 228 -7.66 -0.46 20.89
C TYR A 228 -9.06 -1.05 20.66
N ALA A 229 -9.26 -1.88 19.63
CA ALA A 229 -10.51 -2.57 19.38
C ALA A 229 -10.96 -3.43 20.58
N GLU A 230 -10.04 -4.18 21.21
CA GLU A 230 -10.30 -4.94 22.43
C GLU A 230 -10.77 -4.03 23.58
N SER A 231 -10.10 -2.89 23.78
CA SER A 231 -10.49 -1.91 24.81
C SER A 231 -11.88 -1.30 24.59
N GLN A 232 -12.34 -1.22 23.34
CA GLN A 232 -13.66 -0.69 22.97
C GLN A 232 -14.73 -1.79 22.91
N GLY A 233 -14.40 -3.03 23.30
CA GLY A 233 -15.31 -4.18 23.24
C GLY A 233 -15.61 -4.66 21.81
N LYS A 234 -14.80 -4.27 20.83
CA LYS A 234 -14.93 -4.64 19.40
C LYS A 234 -14.15 -5.92 19.10
N ASN A 235 -14.51 -7.00 19.78
CA ASN A 235 -13.75 -8.26 19.76
C ASN A 235 -13.74 -8.94 18.38
N ASP A 236 -14.82 -8.83 17.63
CA ASP A 236 -14.95 -9.27 16.24
C ASP A 236 -13.90 -8.62 15.32
N ILE A 237 -13.72 -7.30 15.45
CA ILE A 237 -12.67 -6.57 14.72
C ILE A 237 -11.28 -6.94 15.22
N ALA A 238 -11.09 -7.05 16.54
CA ALA A 238 -9.80 -7.44 17.11
C ALA A 238 -9.31 -8.82 16.62
N VAL A 239 -10.23 -9.76 16.39
CA VAL A 239 -9.93 -11.07 15.81
C VAL A 239 -9.36 -10.92 14.39
N ILE A 240 -9.92 -10.02 13.58
CA ILE A 240 -9.45 -9.76 12.21
C ILE A 240 -8.01 -9.20 12.26
N TYR A 241 -7.76 -8.16 13.07
CA TYR A 241 -6.40 -7.62 13.25
C TYR A 241 -5.42 -8.67 13.79
N THR A 242 -5.86 -9.57 14.67
CA THR A 242 -5.02 -10.66 15.19
C THR A 242 -4.56 -11.61 14.09
N LYS A 243 -5.45 -11.95 13.14
CA LYS A 243 -5.12 -12.83 12.01
C LYS A 243 -4.07 -12.18 11.11
N ASP A 244 -4.28 -10.94 10.71
CA ASP A 244 -3.37 -10.24 9.81
C ASP A 244 -2.01 -9.97 10.46
N LEU A 245 -2.01 -9.63 11.76
CA LEU A 245 -0.80 -9.46 12.54
C LEU A 245 0.05 -10.75 12.58
N ALA A 246 -0.60 -11.92 12.65
CA ALA A 246 0.12 -13.20 12.61
C ALA A 246 0.80 -13.43 11.25
N ILE A 247 0.15 -13.04 10.15
CA ILE A 247 0.72 -13.13 8.80
C ILE A 247 1.94 -12.21 8.67
N ILE A 248 1.80 -10.94 9.07
CA ILE A 248 2.88 -9.96 9.00
C ILE A 248 4.07 -10.38 9.88
N ARG A 249 3.83 -10.87 11.10
CA ARG A 249 4.88 -11.39 11.98
C ARG A 249 5.64 -12.57 11.35
N ARG A 250 4.94 -13.46 10.64
CA ARG A 250 5.57 -14.57 9.91
C ARG A 250 6.43 -14.06 8.75
N ILE A 251 5.95 -13.08 7.99
CA ILE A 251 6.72 -12.46 6.90
C ILE A 251 8.00 -11.81 7.44
N ILE A 252 7.89 -11.02 8.51
CA ILE A 252 9.04 -10.40 9.18
C ILE A 252 10.04 -11.47 9.65
N ALA A 253 9.57 -12.54 10.29
CA ALA A 253 10.43 -13.63 10.75
C ALA A 253 11.18 -14.33 9.60
N ASN A 254 10.53 -14.49 8.43
CA ASN A 254 11.14 -15.07 7.25
C ASN A 254 12.17 -14.12 6.58
N LYS A 255 12.04 -12.81 6.78
CA LYS A 255 12.96 -11.77 6.25
C LYS A 255 14.01 -11.32 7.26
N LYS A 256 14.42 -12.19 8.18
CA LYS A 256 15.37 -11.89 9.29
C LYS A 256 16.69 -11.22 8.87
N ASP A 257 17.13 -11.41 7.64
CA ASP A 257 18.39 -10.86 7.12
C ASP A 257 18.23 -9.41 6.64
N ILE A 258 17.00 -8.90 6.52
CA ILE A 258 16.69 -7.52 6.14
C ILE A 258 16.29 -6.75 7.39
N THR A 259 17.19 -5.90 7.86
CA THR A 259 16.98 -5.08 9.06
C THR A 259 16.58 -3.66 8.69
N LEU A 260 16.02 -2.90 9.65
CA LEU A 260 15.68 -1.48 9.46
C LEU A 260 16.92 -0.62 9.13
N GLY A 261 18.13 -1.07 9.49
CA GLY A 261 19.37 -0.36 9.23
C GLY A 261 19.33 1.12 9.67
N LYS A 262 19.70 2.03 8.76
CA LYS A 262 19.65 3.49 9.00
C LYS A 262 18.22 4.04 9.11
N LEU A 263 17.22 3.36 8.52
CA LEU A 263 15.84 3.83 8.47
C LEU A 263 15.08 3.71 9.79
N VAL A 264 15.67 3.08 10.82
CA VAL A 264 15.12 3.13 12.18
C VAL A 264 14.99 4.57 12.73
N LYS A 265 15.73 5.52 12.13
CA LYS A 265 15.70 6.96 12.46
C LYS A 265 14.88 7.78 11.47
N ASP A 266 14.20 7.14 10.51
CA ASP A 266 13.31 7.82 9.56
C ASP A 266 12.23 8.57 10.34
N ARG A 267 12.07 9.86 10.03
CA ARG A 267 11.20 10.74 10.82
C ARG A 267 9.73 10.39 10.66
N VAL A 268 9.35 9.87 9.49
CA VAL A 268 7.97 9.45 9.22
C VAL A 268 7.68 8.15 9.96
N PHE A 269 8.60 7.19 9.94
CA PHE A 269 8.51 5.94 10.71
C PHE A 269 8.31 6.21 12.21
N LEU A 270 9.14 7.10 12.78
CA LEU A 270 9.01 7.50 14.18
C LEU A 270 7.72 8.28 14.44
N GLY A 271 7.33 9.16 13.51
CA GLY A 271 6.07 9.91 13.59
C GLY A 271 4.82 9.03 13.61
N ILE A 272 4.81 7.92 12.86
CA ILE A 272 3.75 6.90 12.92
C ILE A 272 3.68 6.32 14.33
N LYS A 273 4.82 5.94 14.89
CA LYS A 273 4.87 5.37 16.24
C LYS A 273 4.29 6.34 17.28
N ASP A 274 4.74 7.59 17.27
CA ASP A 274 4.29 8.59 18.23
C ASP A 274 2.79 8.89 18.09
N GLU A 275 2.27 8.95 16.86
CA GLU A 275 0.84 9.18 16.63
C GLU A 275 -0.01 7.97 17.05
N LEU A 276 0.49 6.74 16.89
CA LEU A 276 -0.19 5.54 17.39
C LEU A 276 -0.30 5.56 18.92
N ASP A 277 0.79 5.88 19.62
CA ASP A 277 0.80 5.97 21.08
C ASP A 277 -0.18 7.06 21.56
N LYS A 278 -0.28 8.17 20.83
CA LYS A 278 -1.20 9.27 21.14
C LYS A 278 -2.67 8.93 20.85
N LEU A 279 -2.99 8.33 19.71
CA LEU A 279 -4.37 8.12 19.27
C LEU A 279 -5.00 6.83 19.82
N PHE A 280 -4.19 5.80 20.05
CA PHE A 280 -4.63 4.45 20.40
C PHE A 280 -4.16 4.00 21.79
N SER A 281 -3.64 4.92 22.61
CA SER A 281 -3.42 4.65 24.03
C SER A 281 -4.74 4.27 24.70
N VAL A 282 -4.69 3.19 25.47
CA VAL A 282 -5.80 2.73 26.29
C VAL A 282 -5.53 3.20 27.71
N SER A 283 -6.43 4.03 28.23
CA SER A 283 -6.42 4.50 29.62
C SER A 283 -6.81 3.41 30.61
#